data_AF-A0A024TWY3-F1
#
_entry.id   AF-A0A024TWY3-F1
#
_cell.length_a   1.000
_cell.length_b   1.000
_cell.length_c   1.000
_cell.angle_alpha   90.00
_cell.angle_beta   90.00
_cell.angle_gamma   90.00
#
_symmetry.space_group_name_H-M   'P 1'
#
loop_
_entity.id
_entity.type
_entity.pdbx_description
1 polymer ?
#
loop_
_entity_poly.entity_id
_entity_poly.type
_entity_poly.pdbx_seq_one_letter_code
_entity_poly.pdbx_strand_id
1 'polypeptide(L)'
;MKFGKELLNAVNQSNPEWGPFWMNYKALKKRIKAVVKTAPTSPTARASVDSEDPREVDLTQCQEEIDFFTELRDQLRKLACFYVAEEKRYLFRFQQLQAVLKDMKKKTEVDEIDAKRLMVACVHFYGECIQLENYAVTNYQGFSKILKKHDKMTGHNTRTKYMRKMVNQSPFANYPQLISILDGTERMFTEIPVGDSVMQTAMYMAMMGQTGGPRRDPLQPHLASSNMEVDS
;
A
#
# COMPACT_ATOMS: atom_id res chain seq x y z
N MET A 1 -9.12 0.50 17.98
CA MET A 1 -8.32 -0.74 17.95
C MET A 1 -8.54 -1.61 16.69
N LYS A 2 -9.23 -1.12 15.65
CA LYS A 2 -9.66 -1.94 14.50
C LYS A 2 -8.55 -2.33 13.50
N PHE A 3 -7.53 -1.49 13.33
CA PHE A 3 -6.49 -1.71 12.32
C PHE A 3 -5.72 -3.04 12.41
N GLY A 4 -5.44 -3.56 13.62
CA GLY A 4 -4.76 -4.85 13.72
C GLY A 4 -5.59 -6.02 13.16
N LYS A 5 -6.92 -5.92 13.26
CA LYS A 5 -7.85 -6.88 12.64
C LYS A 5 -7.98 -6.64 11.14
N GLU A 6 -8.04 -5.38 10.71
CA GLU A 6 -8.05 -4.99 9.28
C GLU A 6 -6.82 -5.54 8.56
N LEU A 7 -5.61 -5.35 9.12
CA LEU A 7 -4.37 -5.86 8.56
C LEU A 7 -4.35 -7.40 8.50
N LEU A 8 -4.81 -8.08 9.55
CA LEU A 8 -4.91 -9.54 9.54
C LEU A 8 -5.89 -10.05 8.48
N ASN A 9 -7.02 -9.36 8.32
CA ASN A 9 -7.97 -9.69 7.27
C ASN A 9 -7.36 -9.51 5.88
N ALA A 10 -6.63 -8.40 5.65
CA ALA A 10 -5.92 -8.17 4.39
C ALA A 10 -4.88 -9.27 4.09
N VAL A 11 -4.14 -9.73 5.11
CA VAL A 11 -3.19 -10.85 4.98
C VAL A 11 -3.93 -12.13 4.56
N ASN A 12 -5.04 -12.46 5.22
CA ASN A 12 -5.81 -13.68 4.95
C ASN A 12 -6.50 -13.68 3.57
N GLN A 13 -6.78 -12.50 3.01
CA GLN A 13 -7.37 -12.32 1.68
C GLN A 13 -6.32 -12.23 0.57
N SER A 14 -5.03 -12.17 0.93
CA SER A 14 -3.91 -12.13 -0.02
C SER A 14 -3.31 -13.51 -0.26
N ASN A 15 -2.41 -13.62 -1.23
CA ASN A 15 -1.60 -14.82 -1.42
C ASN A 15 -0.90 -15.21 -0.08
N PRO A 16 -1.04 -16.45 0.41
CA PRO A 16 -0.43 -16.90 1.66
C PRO A 16 1.10 -16.69 1.73
N GLU A 17 1.79 -16.75 0.58
CA GLU A 17 3.23 -16.51 0.47
C GLU A 17 3.61 -15.07 0.81
N TRP A 18 2.66 -14.13 0.80
CA TRP A 18 2.90 -12.73 1.12
C TRP A 18 3.00 -12.48 2.63
N GLY A 19 2.56 -13.43 3.48
CA GLY A 19 2.53 -13.32 4.94
C GLY A 19 3.79 -12.70 5.57
N PRO A 20 5.00 -13.18 5.27
CA PRO A 20 6.26 -12.64 5.81
C PRO A 20 6.53 -11.19 5.39
N PHE A 21 5.99 -10.78 4.24
CA PHE A 21 6.16 -9.47 3.65
C PHE A 21 5.08 -8.49 4.06
N TRP A 22 4.17 -8.81 4.98
CA TRP A 22 3.28 -7.79 5.56
C TRP A 22 3.95 -7.04 6.72
N MET A 23 3.48 -5.83 7.03
CA MET A 23 4.00 -5.04 8.14
C MET A 23 3.82 -5.78 9.47
N ASN A 24 4.89 -5.93 10.25
CA ASN A 24 4.79 -6.50 11.60
C ASN A 24 4.29 -5.45 12.62
N TYR A 25 3.01 -5.10 12.51
CA TYR A 25 2.37 -4.08 13.35
C TYR A 25 2.41 -4.45 14.84
N LYS A 26 2.44 -5.75 15.18
CA LYS A 26 2.53 -6.24 16.55
C LYS A 26 3.91 -5.97 17.16
N ALA A 27 4.99 -6.23 16.41
CA ALA A 27 6.36 -5.94 16.85
C ALA A 27 6.58 -4.45 17.08
N LEU A 28 6.13 -3.59 16.15
CA LEU A 28 6.25 -2.14 16.30
C LEU A 28 5.47 -1.61 17.51
N LYS A 29 4.26 -2.13 17.77
CA LYS A 29 3.54 -1.79 19.01
C LYS A 29 4.31 -2.19 20.27
N LYS A 30 5.06 -3.30 20.25
CA LYS A 30 5.90 -3.72 21.37
C LYS A 30 7.07 -2.76 21.58
N ARG A 31 7.70 -2.29 20.49
CA ARG A 31 8.75 -1.25 20.53
C ARG A 31 8.25 0.05 21.16
N ILE A 32 7.08 0.56 20.74
CA ILE A 32 6.48 1.76 21.36
C ILE A 32 6.23 1.58 22.86
N LYS A 33 5.78 0.41 23.31
CA LYS A 33 5.61 0.14 24.75
C LYS A 33 6.93 0.15 25.52
N ALA A 34 8.04 -0.24 24.89
CA ALA A 34 9.35 -0.18 25.51
C ALA A 34 9.79 1.28 25.70
N VAL A 35 9.66 2.11 24.66
CA VAL A 35 9.93 3.56 24.73
C VAL A 35 9.18 4.23 25.89
N VAL A 36 7.88 3.97 26.00
CA VAL A 36 7.04 4.56 27.06
C VAL A 36 7.44 4.07 28.45
N LYS A 37 7.98 2.85 28.56
CA LYS A 37 8.43 2.27 29.85
C LYS A 37 9.75 2.88 30.32
N THR A 38 10.63 3.25 29.40
CA THR A 38 11.95 3.83 29.71
C THR A 38 11.93 5.34 29.79
N ALA A 39 10.89 5.99 29.28
CA ALA A 39 10.65 7.40 29.48
C ALA A 39 10.52 7.72 30.99
N PRO A 40 11.28 8.70 31.52
CA PRO A 40 11.18 9.07 32.93
C PRO A 40 9.77 9.57 33.25
N THR A 41 9.05 8.84 34.10
CA THR A 41 7.79 9.28 34.70
C THR A 41 8.04 10.46 35.62
N SER A 42 8.09 11.68 35.07
CA SER A 42 7.96 12.91 35.86
C SER A 42 6.67 13.63 35.47
N PRO A 43 5.69 13.74 36.38
CA PRO A 43 4.51 14.59 36.20
C PRO A 43 4.84 16.09 36.25
N THR A 44 6.06 16.49 36.63
CA THR A 44 6.36 17.86 37.09
C THR A 44 6.97 18.78 36.02
N ALA A 45 7.28 18.29 34.82
CA ALA A 45 7.82 19.11 33.72
C ALA A 45 6.75 19.55 32.70
N ARG A 46 5.45 19.55 33.08
CA ARG A 46 4.35 19.96 32.19
C ARG A 46 3.85 21.39 32.41
N ALA A 47 4.45 22.14 33.33
CA ALA A 47 4.04 23.50 33.67
C ALA A 47 5.26 24.42 33.78
N SER A 48 5.93 24.62 32.66
CA SER A 48 6.78 25.77 32.34
C SER A 48 7.48 25.39 31.05
N VAL A 49 7.15 26.03 29.93
CA VAL A 49 8.00 27.03 29.31
C VAL A 49 7.16 27.72 28.21
N ASP A 50 6.83 29.00 28.42
CA ASP A 50 6.58 29.95 27.34
C ASP A 50 7.91 30.16 26.57
N SER A 51 8.31 29.17 25.79
CA SER A 51 9.41 29.32 24.83
C SER A 51 8.86 28.95 23.46
N GLU A 52 8.76 29.95 22.60
CA GLU A 52 8.33 29.87 21.21
C GLU A 52 9.30 29.09 20.29
N ASP A 53 10.24 28.33 20.86
CA ASP A 53 11.15 27.48 20.12
C ASP A 53 11.00 26.01 20.58
N PRO A 54 10.28 25.16 19.82
CA PRO A 54 10.18 23.75 20.12
C PRO A 54 11.53 23.10 19.84
N ARG A 55 12.41 23.07 20.84
CA ARG A 55 13.66 22.30 20.77
C ARG A 55 13.30 20.87 20.35
N GLU A 56 13.69 20.47 19.13
CA GLU A 56 13.55 19.09 18.67
C GLU A 56 14.24 18.21 19.70
N VAL A 57 13.47 17.40 20.44
CA VAL A 57 14.03 16.41 21.36
C VAL A 57 14.89 15.47 20.52
N ASP A 58 16.17 15.38 20.85
CA ASP A 58 17.10 14.50 20.16
C ASP A 58 16.78 13.04 20.48
N LEU A 59 15.93 12.44 19.64
CA LEU A 59 15.49 11.05 19.73
C LEU A 59 16.65 10.05 19.69
N THR A 60 17.83 10.47 19.22
CA THR A 60 19.00 9.59 19.10
C THR A 60 19.68 9.30 20.44
N GLN A 61 19.22 9.91 21.52
CA GLN A 61 19.76 9.69 22.87
C GLN A 61 19.02 8.59 23.64
N CYS A 62 17.89 8.09 23.12
CA CYS A 62 17.12 7.00 23.73
C CYS A 62 17.26 5.72 22.91
N GLN A 63 17.84 4.66 23.51
CA GLN A 63 18.04 3.39 22.82
C GLN A 63 16.73 2.77 22.33
N GLU A 64 15.64 2.87 23.11
CA GLU A 64 14.34 2.33 22.69
C GLU A 64 13.74 3.10 21.50
N GLU A 65 14.00 4.40 21.39
CA GLU A 65 13.61 5.22 20.22
C GLU A 65 14.39 4.79 18.98
N ILE A 66 15.72 4.63 19.10
CA ILE A 66 16.57 4.09 18.02
C ILE A 66 16.04 2.74 17.55
N ASP A 67 15.75 1.84 18.48
CA ASP A 67 15.23 0.51 18.20
C ASP A 67 13.88 0.56 17.47
N PHE A 68 12.98 1.47 17.86
CA PHE A 68 11.70 1.66 17.19
C PHE A 68 11.88 2.13 15.75
N PHE A 69 12.69 3.17 15.51
CA PHE A 69 12.90 3.71 14.17
C PHE A 69 13.75 2.81 13.27
N THR A 70 14.63 2.00 13.85
CA THR A 70 15.38 0.95 13.13
C THR A 70 14.41 -0.13 12.64
N GLU A 71 13.59 -0.68 13.53
CA GLU A 71 12.56 -1.65 13.15
C GLU A 71 11.59 -1.06 12.10
N LEU A 72 11.16 0.19 12.27
CA LEU A 72 10.25 0.84 11.32
C LEU A 72 10.88 0.97 9.92
N ARG A 73 12.17 1.31 9.87
CA ARG A 73 12.94 1.41 8.62
C ARG A 73 13.12 0.04 7.96
N ASP A 74 13.40 -0.99 8.75
CA ASP A 74 13.54 -2.36 8.23
C ASP A 74 12.22 -2.90 7.68
N GLN A 75 11.10 -2.62 8.37
CA GLN A 75 9.78 -2.91 7.83
C GLN A 75 9.56 -2.14 6.52
N LEU A 76 9.87 -0.85 6.43
CA LEU A 76 9.71 -0.06 5.20
C LEU A 76 10.51 -0.63 4.03
N ARG A 77 11.78 -0.96 4.26
CA ARG A 77 12.65 -1.56 3.23
C ARG A 77 12.10 -2.89 2.75
N LYS A 78 11.73 -3.78 3.69
CA LYS A 78 11.16 -5.10 3.37
C LYS A 78 9.92 -4.97 2.48
N LEU A 79 8.99 -4.09 2.86
CA LEU A 79 7.74 -3.86 2.14
C LEU A 79 7.98 -3.29 0.74
N ALA A 80 8.87 -2.31 0.64
CA ALA A 80 9.24 -1.70 -0.64
C ALA A 80 9.92 -2.70 -1.58
N CYS A 81 10.87 -3.51 -1.08
CA CYS A 81 11.54 -4.53 -1.88
C CYS A 81 10.57 -5.59 -2.41
N PHE A 82 9.66 -6.07 -1.56
CA PHE A 82 8.62 -7.00 -1.97
C PHE A 82 7.72 -6.40 -3.04
N TYR A 83 7.22 -5.18 -2.82
CA TYR A 83 6.34 -4.49 -3.76
C TYR A 83 6.96 -4.36 -5.16
N VAL A 84 8.21 -3.90 -5.23
CA VAL A 84 8.93 -3.75 -6.51
C VAL A 84 9.12 -5.10 -7.22
N ALA A 85 9.40 -6.16 -6.46
CA ALA A 85 9.55 -7.50 -7.04
C ALA A 85 8.22 -8.00 -7.65
N GLU A 86 7.10 -7.84 -6.94
CA GLU A 86 5.79 -8.24 -7.45
C GLU A 86 5.30 -7.35 -8.60
N GLU A 87 5.47 -6.03 -8.52
CA GLU A 87 5.13 -5.12 -9.61
C GLU A 87 5.87 -5.48 -10.90
N LYS A 88 7.15 -5.85 -10.81
CA LYS A 88 7.93 -6.33 -11.96
C LYS A 88 7.38 -7.65 -12.52
N ARG A 89 6.97 -8.60 -11.66
CA ARG A 89 6.33 -9.85 -12.11
C ARG A 89 5.02 -9.56 -12.83
N TYR A 90 4.23 -8.64 -12.31
CA TYR A 90 2.94 -8.28 -12.90
C TYR A 90 3.13 -7.55 -14.23
N LEU A 91 4.12 -6.66 -14.34
CA LEU A 91 4.46 -6.02 -15.60
C LEU A 91 4.81 -7.06 -16.68
N PHE A 92 5.66 -8.04 -16.34
CA PHE A 92 6.00 -9.11 -17.26
C PHE A 92 4.78 -9.95 -17.65
N ARG A 93 3.94 -10.31 -16.68
CA ARG A 93 2.70 -11.07 -16.93
C ARG A 93 1.74 -10.30 -17.83
N PHE A 94 1.58 -9.01 -17.60
CA PHE A 94 0.78 -8.13 -18.43
C PHE A 94 1.27 -8.10 -19.88
N GLN A 95 2.59 -7.95 -20.10
CA GLN A 95 3.19 -8.01 -21.44
C GLN A 95 2.96 -9.35 -22.13
N GLN A 96 3.02 -10.47 -21.41
CA GLN A 96 2.70 -11.79 -21.97
C GLN A 96 1.25 -11.87 -22.43
N LEU A 97 0.30 -11.42 -21.60
CA LEU A 97 -1.12 -11.41 -21.96
C LEU A 97 -1.35 -10.51 -23.19
N GLN A 98 -0.70 -9.34 -23.26
CA GLN A 98 -0.77 -8.44 -24.42
C GLN A 98 -0.26 -9.12 -25.70
N ALA A 99 0.83 -9.87 -25.61
CA ALA A 99 1.36 -10.60 -26.76
C ALA A 99 0.37 -11.66 -27.27
N VAL A 100 -0.25 -12.42 -26.36
CA VAL A 100 -1.29 -13.40 -26.72
C VAL A 100 -2.48 -12.75 -27.42
N LEU A 101 -2.98 -11.63 -26.88
CA LEU A 101 -4.08 -10.87 -27.52
C LEU A 101 -3.68 -10.37 -28.91
N LYS A 102 -2.47 -9.83 -29.05
CA LYS A 102 -1.96 -9.31 -30.32
C LYS A 102 -1.85 -10.41 -31.37
N ASP A 103 -1.39 -11.59 -31.01
CA ASP A 103 -1.28 -12.72 -31.94
C ASP A 103 -2.64 -13.32 -32.27
N MET A 104 -3.58 -13.35 -31.32
CA MET A 104 -4.97 -13.73 -31.57
C MET A 104 -5.63 -12.81 -32.61
N LYS A 105 -5.44 -11.49 -32.50
CA LYS A 105 -5.98 -10.50 -33.45
C LYS A 105 -5.44 -10.59 -34.88
N LYS A 106 -4.32 -11.28 -35.10
CA LYS A 106 -3.76 -11.52 -36.46
C LYS A 106 -4.41 -12.71 -37.16
N LYS A 107 -5.11 -13.58 -36.43
CA LYS A 107 -5.75 -14.77 -37.01
C LYS A 107 -7.05 -14.36 -37.71
N THR A 108 -7.29 -14.93 -38.90
CA THR A 108 -8.52 -14.71 -39.67
C THR A 108 -9.75 -15.29 -38.97
N GLU A 109 -9.57 -16.44 -38.31
CA GLU A 109 -10.58 -17.05 -37.45
C GLU A 109 -10.00 -17.20 -36.04
N VAL A 110 -10.74 -16.68 -35.05
CA VAL A 110 -10.37 -16.81 -33.63
C VAL A 110 -11.17 -17.96 -33.05
N ASP A 111 -10.46 -18.92 -32.46
CA ASP A 111 -11.07 -19.99 -31.69
C ASP A 111 -11.73 -19.43 -30.42
N GLU A 112 -13.02 -19.69 -30.25
CA GLU A 112 -13.81 -19.23 -29.12
C GLU A 112 -13.26 -19.76 -27.79
N ILE A 113 -12.70 -20.98 -27.78
CA ILE A 113 -12.12 -21.57 -26.57
C ILE A 113 -10.86 -20.80 -26.15
N ASP A 114 -9.96 -20.50 -27.09
CA ASP A 114 -8.77 -19.67 -26.84
C ASP A 114 -9.14 -18.25 -26.38
N ALA A 115 -10.17 -17.63 -26.97
CA ALA A 115 -10.67 -16.32 -26.53
C ALA A 115 -11.18 -16.36 -25.08
N LYS A 116 -11.98 -17.38 -24.72
CA LYS A 116 -12.46 -17.58 -23.34
C LYS A 116 -11.32 -17.86 -22.36
N ARG A 117 -10.27 -18.59 -22.76
CA ARG A 117 -9.10 -18.83 -21.91
C ARG A 117 -8.32 -17.55 -21.62
N LEU A 118 -8.07 -16.72 -22.63
CA LEU A 118 -7.44 -15.42 -22.44
C LEU A 118 -8.29 -14.52 -21.53
N MET A 119 -9.60 -14.56 -21.73
CA MET A 119 -10.56 -13.83 -20.91
C MET A 119 -10.44 -14.18 -19.42
N VAL A 120 -10.49 -15.48 -19.08
CA VAL A 120 -10.32 -15.98 -17.71
C VAL A 120 -8.95 -15.57 -17.13
N ALA A 121 -7.90 -15.63 -17.94
CA ALA A 121 -6.56 -15.23 -17.51
C ALA A 121 -6.48 -13.72 -17.17
N CYS A 122 -7.14 -12.86 -17.94
CA CYS A 122 -7.25 -11.43 -17.64
C CYS A 122 -8.00 -11.17 -16.32
N VAL A 123 -9.09 -11.89 -16.04
CA VAL A 123 -9.83 -11.75 -14.75
C VAL A 123 -8.95 -12.08 -13.57
N HIS A 124 -8.29 -13.24 -13.65
CA HIS A 124 -7.44 -13.72 -12.58
C HIS A 124 -6.31 -12.74 -12.32
N PHE A 125 -5.65 -12.30 -13.39
CA PHE A 125 -4.56 -11.34 -13.32
C PHE A 125 -5.01 -9.98 -12.77
N TYR A 126 -6.19 -9.50 -13.14
CA TYR A 126 -6.76 -8.29 -12.56
C TYR A 126 -6.98 -8.44 -11.04
N GLY A 127 -7.52 -9.58 -10.60
CA GLY A 127 -7.67 -9.89 -9.18
C GLY A 127 -6.32 -9.89 -8.42
N GLU A 128 -5.27 -10.45 -9.01
CA GLU A 128 -3.91 -10.42 -8.48
C GLU A 128 -3.38 -8.97 -8.36
N CYS A 129 -3.66 -8.11 -9.35
CA CYS A 129 -3.32 -6.69 -9.32
C CYS A 129 -4.02 -5.95 -8.17
N ILE A 130 -5.31 -6.22 -7.95
CA ILE A 130 -6.09 -5.65 -6.83
C ILE A 130 -5.52 -6.10 -5.46
N GLN A 131 -5.04 -7.34 -5.34
CA GLN A 131 -4.37 -7.78 -4.12
C GLN A 131 -3.09 -6.96 -3.85
N LEU A 132 -2.29 -6.66 -4.88
CA LEU A 132 -1.08 -5.85 -4.75
C LEU A 132 -1.39 -4.38 -4.42
N GLU A 133 -2.48 -3.83 -4.97
CA GLU A 133 -3.00 -2.50 -4.60
C GLU A 133 -3.42 -2.47 -3.12
N ASN A 134 -4.19 -3.47 -2.67
CA ASN A 134 -4.59 -3.61 -1.27
C ASN A 134 -3.39 -3.72 -0.32
N TYR A 135 -2.35 -4.45 -0.76
CA TYR A 135 -1.07 -4.52 -0.04
C TYR A 135 -0.44 -3.13 0.12
N ALA A 136 -0.33 -2.36 -0.96
CA ALA A 136 0.23 -1.01 -0.94
C ALA A 136 -0.55 -0.09 0.01
N VAL A 137 -1.88 -0.01 -0.16
CA VAL A 137 -2.78 0.85 0.63
C VAL A 137 -2.73 0.50 2.11
N THR A 138 -2.86 -0.78 2.45
CA THR A 138 -2.93 -1.23 3.84
C THR A 138 -1.61 -1.00 4.56
N ASN A 139 -0.46 -1.26 3.91
CA ASN A 139 0.85 -1.01 4.51
C ASN A 139 1.14 0.49 4.67
N TYR A 140 0.77 1.34 3.70
CA TYR A 140 0.85 2.80 3.82
C TYR A 140 0.06 3.32 5.02
N GLN A 141 -1.19 2.86 5.18
CA GLN A 141 -2.02 3.17 6.34
C GLN A 141 -1.38 2.65 7.65
N GLY A 142 -0.72 1.49 7.60
CA GLY A 142 0.02 0.92 8.73
C GLY A 142 1.10 1.83 9.26
N PHE A 143 1.94 2.40 8.38
CA PHE A 143 2.95 3.40 8.75
C PHE A 143 2.31 4.64 9.39
N SER A 144 1.30 5.21 8.72
CA SER A 144 0.59 6.40 9.21
C SER A 144 -0.01 6.18 10.61
N LYS A 145 -0.61 5.01 10.85
CA LYS A 145 -1.24 4.65 12.13
C LYS A 145 -0.23 4.28 13.23
N ILE A 146 0.87 3.61 12.91
CA ILE A 146 1.88 3.27 13.92
C ILE A 146 2.64 4.51 14.38
N LEU A 147 2.97 5.42 13.46
CA LEU A 147 3.59 6.70 13.78
C LEU A 147 2.64 7.59 14.59
N LYS A 148 1.35 7.65 14.22
CA LYS A 148 0.34 8.36 15.04
C LYS A 148 0.24 7.78 16.45
N LYS A 149 0.39 6.47 16.59
CA LYS A 149 0.39 5.81 17.91
C LYS A 149 1.63 6.19 18.71
N HIS A 150 2.79 6.16 18.08
CA HIS A 150 4.05 6.57 18.69
C HIS A 150 3.93 7.99 19.24
N ASP A 151 3.60 8.95 18.38
CA ASP A 151 3.46 10.37 18.74
C ASP A 151 2.46 10.59 19.89
N LYS A 152 1.31 9.89 19.86
CA LYS A 152 0.33 9.98 20.95
C LYS A 152 0.84 9.43 22.29
N MET A 153 1.72 8.45 22.27
CA MET A 153 2.19 7.76 23.49
C MET A 153 3.47 8.38 24.06
N THR A 154 4.32 8.96 23.23
CA THR A 154 5.59 9.58 23.65
C THR A 154 5.49 11.10 23.76
N GLY A 155 4.53 11.74 23.07
CA GLY A 155 4.42 13.19 22.97
C GLY A 155 5.27 13.79 21.85
N HIS A 156 6.04 12.97 21.12
CA HIS A 156 6.84 13.42 19.99
C HIS A 156 5.98 13.71 18.75
N ASN A 157 6.52 14.50 17.81
CA ASN A 157 5.87 14.81 16.54
C ASN A 157 6.69 14.26 15.36
N THR A 158 6.68 12.94 15.20
CA THR A 158 7.55 12.24 14.22
C THR A 158 6.83 11.86 12.95
N ARG A 159 5.50 11.67 13.01
CA ARG A 159 4.69 11.16 11.89
C ARG A 159 4.84 11.98 10.63
N THR A 160 4.68 13.30 10.72
CA THR A 160 4.67 14.18 9.53
C THR A 160 6.00 14.10 8.78
N LYS A 161 7.11 14.21 9.51
CA LYS A 161 8.48 14.17 8.95
C LYS A 161 8.77 12.79 8.36
N TYR A 162 8.45 11.72 9.07
CA TYR A 162 8.71 10.35 8.62
C TYR A 162 7.86 9.96 7.40
N MET A 163 6.55 10.26 7.42
CA MET A 163 5.68 9.99 6.27
C MET A 163 6.18 10.71 5.03
N ARG A 164 6.46 12.03 5.13
CA ARG A 164 6.93 12.83 3.99
C ARG A 164 8.28 12.36 3.43
N LYS A 165 9.27 12.15 4.31
CA LYS A 165 10.65 11.87 3.89
C LYS A 165 10.89 10.42 3.51
N MET A 166 10.16 9.47 4.10
CA MET A 166 10.45 8.03 3.95
C MET A 166 9.31 7.31 3.24
N VAL A 167 8.08 7.37 3.78
CA VAL A 167 6.97 6.55 3.27
C VAL A 167 6.48 7.07 1.93
N ASN A 168 6.28 8.37 1.76
CA ASN A 168 5.81 8.97 0.51
C ASN A 168 6.82 8.84 -0.64
N GLN A 169 8.09 8.59 -0.32
CA GLN A 169 9.15 8.33 -1.30
C GLN A 169 9.25 6.84 -1.68
N SER A 170 8.48 5.97 -1.03
CA SER A 170 8.53 4.53 -1.29
C SER A 170 7.70 4.14 -2.52
N PRO A 171 8.11 3.08 -3.26
CA PRO A 171 7.45 2.67 -4.51
C PRO A 171 5.95 2.35 -4.35
N PHE A 172 5.57 1.78 -3.21
CA PHE A 172 4.18 1.40 -2.92
C PHE A 172 3.29 2.59 -2.50
N ALA A 173 3.81 3.81 -2.42
CA ALA A 173 3.00 4.96 -1.96
C ALA A 173 1.98 5.42 -3.02
N ASN A 174 2.36 5.42 -4.30
CA ASN A 174 1.53 5.96 -5.39
C ASN A 174 1.36 5.01 -6.60
N TYR A 175 2.20 3.97 -6.73
CA TYR A 175 2.03 2.84 -7.66
C TYR A 175 1.46 3.13 -9.07
N PRO A 176 1.98 4.13 -9.82
CA PRO A 176 1.43 4.49 -11.13
C PRO A 176 1.55 3.37 -12.18
N GLN A 177 2.60 2.55 -12.09
CA GLN A 177 2.79 1.42 -13.01
C GLN A 177 1.71 0.35 -12.81
N LEU A 178 1.35 0.03 -11.56
CA LEU A 178 0.24 -0.88 -11.26
C LEU A 178 -1.10 -0.34 -11.77
N ILE A 179 -1.36 0.97 -11.63
CA ILE A 179 -2.56 1.60 -12.20
C ILE A 179 -2.59 1.41 -13.72
N SER A 180 -1.47 1.67 -14.41
CA SER A 180 -1.37 1.44 -15.85
C SER A 180 -1.59 -0.02 -16.25
N ILE A 181 -1.17 -0.98 -15.42
CA ILE A 181 -1.39 -2.41 -15.65
C ILE A 181 -2.88 -2.77 -15.48
N LEU A 182 -3.53 -2.24 -14.44
CA LEU A 182 -4.97 -2.42 -14.20
C LEU A 182 -5.79 -1.89 -15.37
N ASP A 183 -5.58 -0.62 -15.74
CA ASP A 183 -6.29 0.01 -16.86
C ASP A 183 -5.99 -0.70 -18.19
N GLY A 184 -4.74 -1.13 -18.37
CA GLY A 184 -4.33 -1.91 -19.53
C GLY A 184 -5.05 -3.25 -19.61
N THR A 185 -5.23 -3.92 -18.47
CA THR A 185 -5.91 -5.22 -18.39
C THR A 185 -7.41 -5.06 -18.65
N GLU A 186 -8.03 -3.98 -18.14
CA GLU A 186 -9.42 -3.63 -18.45
C GLU A 186 -9.63 -3.37 -19.95
N ARG A 187 -8.72 -2.64 -20.61
CA ARG A 187 -8.76 -2.42 -22.07
C ARG A 187 -8.56 -3.71 -22.85
N MET A 188 -7.58 -4.53 -22.46
CA MET A 188 -7.36 -5.81 -23.12
C MET A 188 -8.61 -6.69 -23.05
N PHE A 189 -9.30 -6.65 -21.91
CA PHE A 189 -10.50 -7.42 -21.69
C PHE A 189 -11.62 -7.06 -22.68
N THR A 190 -11.85 -5.77 -22.92
CA THR A 190 -12.89 -5.30 -23.87
C THR A 190 -12.53 -5.62 -25.32
N GLU A 191 -11.25 -5.83 -25.60
CA GLU A 191 -10.74 -6.15 -26.93
C GLU A 191 -10.78 -7.65 -27.27
N ILE A 192 -11.13 -8.53 -26.33
CA ILE A 192 -11.21 -9.98 -26.58
C ILE A 192 -12.49 -10.30 -27.37
N PRO A 193 -12.41 -10.96 -28.53
CA PRO A 193 -13.56 -11.25 -29.37
C PRO A 193 -14.34 -12.47 -28.83
N VAL A 194 -15.17 -12.27 -27.80
CA VAL A 194 -16.13 -13.28 -27.29
C VAL A 194 -17.56 -12.79 -27.55
N GLY A 195 -18.43 -13.65 -28.11
CA GLY A 195 -19.82 -13.32 -28.44
C GLY A 195 -20.66 -12.86 -27.23
N ASP A 196 -21.66 -12.01 -27.53
CA ASP A 196 -22.14 -10.91 -26.67
C ASP A 196 -22.86 -11.23 -25.34
N SER A 197 -22.61 -10.33 -24.38
CA SER A 197 -23.45 -9.87 -23.25
C SER A 197 -23.43 -10.61 -21.90
N VAL A 198 -23.60 -11.93 -21.84
CA VAL A 198 -23.83 -12.61 -20.53
C VAL A 198 -22.54 -12.75 -19.72
N MET A 199 -21.42 -13.05 -20.38
CA MET A 199 -20.10 -13.16 -19.74
C MET A 199 -19.52 -11.79 -19.35
N GLN A 200 -19.75 -10.73 -20.14
CA GLN A 200 -19.37 -9.35 -19.79
C GLN A 200 -20.10 -8.87 -18.54
N THR A 201 -21.40 -9.16 -18.41
CA THR A 201 -22.23 -8.79 -17.25
C THR A 201 -21.82 -9.56 -15.99
N ALA A 202 -21.61 -10.88 -16.09
CA ALA A 202 -21.14 -11.69 -14.97
C ALA A 202 -19.73 -11.26 -14.49
N MET A 203 -18.88 -10.79 -15.41
CA MET A 203 -17.56 -10.27 -15.07
C MET A 203 -17.55 -8.85 -14.53
N TYR A 204 -18.40 -7.96 -15.04
CA TYR A 204 -18.62 -6.66 -14.41
C TYR A 204 -19.05 -6.87 -12.95
N MET A 205 -19.95 -7.83 -12.69
CA MET A 205 -20.35 -8.20 -11.33
C MET A 205 -19.22 -8.86 -10.52
N ALA A 206 -18.30 -9.63 -11.12
CA ALA A 206 -17.18 -10.25 -10.41
C ALA A 206 -16.03 -9.26 -10.11
N MET A 207 -15.73 -8.35 -11.04
CA MET A 207 -14.75 -7.26 -10.83
C MET A 207 -15.28 -6.24 -9.82
N MET A 208 -16.58 -5.93 -9.84
CA MET A 208 -17.24 -5.06 -8.86
C MET A 208 -17.55 -5.78 -7.53
N GLY A 209 -17.76 -7.09 -7.53
CA GLY A 209 -18.05 -7.88 -6.32
C GLY A 209 -16.85 -8.02 -5.37
N GLN A 210 -15.63 -7.77 -5.85
CA GLN A 210 -14.42 -7.70 -5.01
C GLN A 210 -14.19 -6.31 -4.39
N THR A 211 -15.06 -5.32 -4.64
CA THR A 211 -15.00 -3.98 -4.01
C THR A 211 -15.46 -3.97 -2.55
N GLY A 212 -15.34 -5.09 -1.83
CA GLY A 212 -15.42 -5.14 -0.37
C GLY A 212 -14.19 -4.53 0.31
N GLY A 213 -13.13 -4.24 -0.45
CA GLY A 213 -12.03 -3.37 -0.04
C GLY A 213 -12.43 -1.89 -0.09
N PRO A 214 -11.76 -1.00 0.67
CA PRO A 214 -12.11 0.41 0.69
C PRO A 214 -12.12 0.95 -0.74
N ARG A 215 -13.26 1.53 -1.14
CA ARG A 215 -13.48 2.17 -2.44
C ARG A 215 -12.22 2.93 -2.87
N ARG A 216 -11.86 2.83 -4.16
CA ARG A 216 -11.07 3.89 -4.81
C ARG A 216 -11.81 5.19 -4.49
N ASP A 217 -11.29 5.98 -3.57
CA ASP A 217 -11.55 7.40 -3.52
C ASP A 217 -10.61 7.98 -4.58
N PRO A 218 -11.11 8.43 -5.75
CA PRO A 218 -10.27 9.07 -6.77
C PRO A 218 -9.79 10.47 -6.33
N LEU A 219 -9.92 10.79 -5.03
CA LEU A 219 -9.82 12.10 -4.42
C LEU A 219 -9.04 12.07 -3.10
N GLN A 220 -7.94 11.32 -3.01
CA GLN A 220 -6.84 11.81 -2.18
C GLN A 220 -5.93 12.64 -3.07
N PRO A 221 -6.03 13.98 -3.01
CA PRO A 221 -5.30 14.86 -3.90
C PRO A 221 -3.80 14.66 -3.68
N HIS A 222 -3.04 14.85 -4.75
CA HIS A 222 -1.62 15.12 -4.71
C HIS A 222 -1.25 15.95 -3.46
N LEU A 223 -0.69 15.29 -2.44
CA LEU A 223 0.03 15.96 -1.36
C LEU A 223 1.53 15.81 -1.64
N ALA A 224 1.91 16.25 -2.83
CA ALA A 224 3.22 16.76 -3.14
C ALA A 224 3.00 18.16 -3.74
N SER A 225 3.56 19.18 -3.08
CA SER A 225 3.56 20.58 -3.51
C SER A 225 2.29 21.40 -3.24
N SER A 226 2.07 21.78 -1.98
CA SER A 226 1.77 23.18 -1.65
C SER A 226 2.06 23.43 -0.17
N ASN A 227 3.07 24.26 0.08
CA ASN A 227 3.25 25.16 1.22
C ASN A 227 4.56 25.92 0.94
N MET A 228 4.49 26.76 -0.09
CA MET A 228 5.30 27.97 -0.23
C MET A 228 4.31 29.13 -0.31
N GLU A 229 3.81 29.52 0.85
CA GLU A 229 3.31 30.87 1.15
C GLU A 229 3.97 31.15 2.51
N VAL A 230 5.13 31.82 2.52
CA VAL A 230 5.28 33.28 2.59
C VAL A 230 4.30 33.86 3.61
N ASP A 231 4.76 33.96 4.86
CA ASP A 231 4.35 35.06 5.72
C ASP A 231 5.61 35.80 6.15
N SER A 232 5.55 37.11 5.89
CA SER A 232 6.46 38.14 6.40
C SER A 232 6.06 38.50 7.83
#